data_AF-A0A820BVK8-F1
#
_entry.id   AF-A0A820BVK8-F1
#
_cell.length_a   1.000
_cell.length_b   1.000
_cell.length_c   1.000
_cell.angle_alpha   90.00
_cell.angle_beta   90.00
_cell.angle_gamma   90.00
#
_symmetry.space_group_name_H-M   'P 1'
#
loop_
_entity.id
_entity.type
_entity.pdbx_description
1 polymer ?
#
loop_
_entity_poly.entity_id
_entity_poly.type
_entity_poly.pdbx_seq_one_letter_code
_entity_poly.pdbx_strand_id
1 'polypeptide(L)'
;MDEFKALEDFEQITSPAQCNIHLLLKLKIKNWSTKNKNYQILAKRVELDLPPKLIEKVDFSFKIDESIISQDEAQATYNQMHQITKDFRTQAMTLCVQSAARENEVLSDEIKGIVERFPQDNDDGFDAEPGYAAFKQYHEFREKRIRIEIEQSLHFLFEQQVEGDTNNLQIQEETIAPTVIRSLGEDFLLQQ
;
A
#
# COMPACT_ATOMS: atom_id res chain seq x y z
N MET A 1 25.77 1.07 -15.11
CA MET A 1 25.21 0.77 -16.45
C MET A 1 23.76 1.19 -16.43
N ASP A 2 23.33 1.86 -17.50
CA ASP A 2 22.02 2.50 -17.64
C ASP A 2 20.99 1.49 -18.22
N GLU A 3 19.76 1.44 -17.69
CA GLU A 3 18.66 0.62 -18.22
C GLU A 3 18.39 0.95 -19.68
N PHE A 4 18.50 2.24 -20.05
CA PHE A 4 18.31 2.69 -21.41
C PHE A 4 19.36 2.10 -22.35
N LYS A 5 20.63 2.13 -21.94
CA LYS A 5 21.72 1.56 -22.73
C LYS A 5 21.58 0.04 -22.91
N ALA A 6 21.19 -0.66 -21.85
CA ALA A 6 20.95 -2.10 -21.91
C ALA A 6 19.77 -2.46 -22.83
N LEU A 7 18.75 -1.60 -22.91
CA LEU A 7 17.65 -1.78 -23.87
C LEU A 7 18.12 -1.57 -25.31
N GLU A 8 18.88 -0.52 -25.59
CA GLU A 8 19.45 -0.28 -26.93
C GLU A 8 20.31 -1.46 -27.39
N ASP A 9 21.17 -1.97 -26.51
CA ASP A 9 22.06 -3.09 -26.82
C ASP A 9 21.24 -4.37 -27.09
N PHE A 10 20.16 -4.60 -26.34
CA PHE A 10 19.20 -5.69 -26.60
C PHE A 10 18.52 -5.52 -27.97
N GLU A 11 17.95 -4.35 -28.28
CA GLU A 11 17.23 -4.10 -29.53
C GLU A 11 18.11 -4.24 -30.79
N GLN A 12 19.43 -4.07 -30.66
CA GLN A 12 20.38 -4.19 -31.78
C GLN A 12 20.76 -5.63 -32.12
N ILE A 13 20.73 -6.55 -31.16
CA ILE A 13 21.29 -7.91 -31.32
C ILE A 13 20.25 -9.01 -31.25
N THR A 14 18.97 -8.67 -31.09
CA THR A 14 17.88 -9.63 -30.88
C THR A 14 17.18 -10.04 -32.15
N SER A 15 16.66 -11.27 -32.14
CA SER A 15 15.84 -11.76 -33.24
C SER A 15 14.41 -11.18 -33.19
N PRO A 16 13.67 -11.18 -34.32
CA PRO A 16 12.27 -10.76 -34.33
C PRO A 16 11.40 -11.51 -33.32
N ALA A 17 11.66 -12.80 -33.10
CA ALA A 17 10.95 -13.61 -32.09
C ALA A 17 11.20 -13.12 -30.66
N GLN A 18 12.46 -12.81 -30.34
CA GLN A 18 12.86 -12.25 -29.04
C GLN A 18 12.24 -10.85 -28.83
N CYS A 19 12.22 -10.00 -29.86
CA CYS A 19 11.54 -8.70 -29.82
C CYS A 19 10.03 -8.83 -29.56
N ASN A 20 9.34 -9.76 -30.23
CA ASN A 20 7.91 -9.99 -30.02
C ASN A 20 7.59 -10.39 -28.58
N ILE A 21 8.39 -11.29 -28.01
CA ILE A 21 8.21 -11.72 -26.62
C ILE A 21 8.54 -10.58 -25.65
N HIS A 22 9.58 -9.79 -25.93
CA HIS A 22 9.88 -8.59 -25.15
C HIS A 22 8.69 -7.61 -25.13
N LEU A 23 8.03 -7.36 -26.25
CA LEU A 23 6.88 -6.45 -26.31
C LEU A 23 5.71 -6.93 -25.43
N LEU A 24 5.42 -8.23 -25.44
CA LEU A 24 4.43 -8.85 -24.56
C LEU A 24 4.82 -8.70 -23.08
N LEU A 25 6.08 -9.02 -22.77
CA LEU A 25 6.60 -8.96 -21.42
C LEU A 25 6.65 -7.52 -20.88
N LYS A 26 6.96 -6.53 -21.72
CA LYS A 26 7.05 -5.12 -21.36
C LYS A 26 5.74 -4.61 -20.76
N LEU A 27 4.60 -4.98 -21.35
CA LEU A 27 3.27 -4.63 -20.84
C LEU A 27 2.99 -5.32 -19.50
N LYS A 28 3.30 -6.61 -19.39
CA LYS A 28 3.11 -7.40 -18.17
C LYS A 28 3.94 -6.86 -17.01
N ILE A 29 5.21 -6.54 -17.24
CA ILE A 29 6.09 -5.95 -16.22
C ILE A 29 5.61 -4.58 -15.78
N LYS A 30 5.04 -3.75 -16.68
CA LYS A 30 4.46 -2.47 -16.29
C LYS A 30 3.31 -2.68 -15.31
N ASN A 31 2.39 -3.59 -15.62
CA ASN A 31 1.27 -3.91 -14.73
C ASN A 31 1.76 -4.52 -13.41
N TRP A 32 2.70 -5.46 -13.47
CA TRP A 32 3.31 -6.07 -12.30
C TRP A 32 4.00 -5.04 -11.41
N SER A 33 4.76 -4.10 -11.96
CA SER A 33 5.41 -3.02 -11.19
C SER A 33 4.39 -2.25 -10.36
N THR A 34 3.26 -1.85 -10.97
CA THR A 34 2.18 -1.17 -10.25
C THR A 34 1.57 -2.04 -9.16
N LYS A 35 1.29 -3.32 -9.43
CA LYS A 35 0.69 -4.23 -8.45
C LYS A 35 1.65 -4.59 -7.31
N ASN A 36 2.91 -4.84 -7.61
CA ASN A 36 3.97 -5.09 -6.63
C ASN A 36 4.15 -3.87 -5.71
N LYS A 37 4.24 -2.66 -6.28
CA LYS A 37 4.31 -1.42 -5.50
C LYS A 37 3.11 -1.26 -4.56
N ASN A 38 1.88 -1.47 -5.08
CA ASN A 38 0.68 -1.37 -4.26
C ASN A 38 0.66 -2.41 -3.13
N TYR A 39 1.04 -3.66 -3.42
CA TYR A 39 1.15 -4.72 -2.43
C TYR A 39 2.14 -4.36 -1.31
N GLN A 40 3.35 -3.92 -1.67
CA GLN A 40 4.39 -3.53 -0.70
C GLN A 40 3.95 -2.35 0.18
N ILE A 41 3.32 -1.33 -0.42
CA ILE A 41 2.78 -0.19 0.33
C ILE A 41 1.66 -0.62 1.28
N LEU A 42 0.74 -1.49 0.83
CA LEU A 42 -0.36 -1.99 1.66
C LEU A 42 0.16 -2.85 2.82
N ALA A 43 1.11 -3.75 2.56
CA ALA A 43 1.76 -4.55 3.59
C ALA A 43 2.41 -3.64 4.65
N LYS A 44 3.16 -2.61 4.20
CA LYS A 44 3.79 -1.64 5.11
C LYS A 44 2.77 -0.85 5.92
N ARG A 45 1.65 -0.45 5.31
CA ARG A 45 0.54 0.22 6.02
C ARG A 45 -0.04 -0.65 7.14
N VAL A 46 -0.17 -1.95 6.93
CA VAL A 46 -0.61 -2.88 7.98
C VAL A 46 0.43 -2.97 9.10
N GLU A 47 1.73 -3.06 8.77
CA GLU A 47 2.80 -3.07 9.78
C GLU A 47 2.82 -1.81 10.65
N LEU A 48 2.38 -0.68 10.10
CA LEU A 48 2.34 0.63 10.78
C LEU A 48 0.97 0.97 11.38
N ASP A 49 -0.03 0.07 11.32
CA ASP A 49 -1.43 0.32 11.71
C ASP A 49 -2.03 1.58 11.05
N LEU A 50 -1.64 1.86 9.81
CA LEU A 50 -2.10 3.01 9.03
C LEU A 50 -3.19 2.57 8.04
N PRO A 51 -4.48 2.78 8.34
CA PRO A 51 -5.55 2.37 7.43
C PRO A 51 -5.41 3.09 6.08
N PRO A 52 -5.69 2.41 4.95
CA PRO A 52 -5.84 3.07 3.65
C PRO A 52 -6.94 4.14 3.73
N LYS A 53 -6.81 5.23 2.95
CA LYS A 53 -7.78 6.35 2.92
C LYS A 53 -9.26 5.94 2.76
N LEU A 54 -9.50 4.79 2.10
CA LEU A 54 -10.84 4.22 1.92
C LEU A 54 -11.44 3.63 3.21
N ILE A 55 -10.60 3.17 4.15
CA ILE A 55 -10.96 2.53 5.41
C ILE A 55 -10.84 3.50 6.59
N GLU A 56 -9.95 4.49 6.50
CA GLU A 56 -9.64 5.47 7.54
C GLU A 56 -10.87 6.23 8.08
N LYS A 57 -11.89 6.44 7.24
CA LYS A 57 -13.09 7.22 7.58
C LYS A 57 -14.20 6.43 8.27
N VAL A 58 -14.02 5.12 8.47
CA VAL A 58 -15.05 4.29 9.11
C VAL A 58 -14.90 4.36 10.62
N ASP A 59 -15.94 4.85 11.28
CA ASP A 59 -16.14 4.85 12.72
C ASP A 59 -17.58 4.45 13.03
N PHE A 60 -17.76 3.38 13.80
CA PHE A 60 -19.08 2.88 14.22
C PHE A 60 -19.53 3.46 15.57
N SER A 61 -18.81 4.44 16.10
CA SER A 61 -19.19 5.12 17.35
C SER A 61 -20.46 5.95 17.15
N PHE A 62 -21.43 5.78 18.06
CA PHE A 62 -22.63 6.61 18.12
C PHE A 62 -22.87 7.10 19.56
N LYS A 63 -23.56 8.23 19.71
CA LYS A 63 -23.87 8.78 21.03
C LYS A 63 -24.94 7.96 21.73
N ILE A 64 -24.69 7.65 23.00
CA ILE A 64 -25.64 6.97 23.87
C ILE A 64 -26.30 8.00 24.78
N ASP A 65 -27.55 7.76 25.19
CA ASP A 65 -28.22 8.60 26.18
C ASP A 65 -27.70 8.28 27.59
N GLU A 66 -26.65 9.00 27.98
CA GLU A 66 -25.99 8.89 29.28
C GLU A 66 -26.84 9.39 30.46
N SER A 67 -28.04 9.95 30.22
CA SER A 67 -28.93 10.38 31.30
C SER A 67 -29.73 9.23 31.92
N ILE A 68 -29.82 8.09 31.22
CA ILE A 68 -30.65 6.94 31.60
C ILE A 68 -29.80 5.75 32.09
N ILE A 69 -28.56 5.66 31.62
CA ILE A 69 -27.63 4.57 31.97
C ILE A 69 -26.53 5.07 32.90
N SER A 70 -25.92 4.13 33.64
CA SER A 70 -24.76 4.47 34.46
C SER A 70 -23.54 4.80 33.60
N GLN A 71 -22.61 5.57 34.16
CA GLN A 71 -21.37 5.93 33.48
C GLN A 71 -20.54 4.69 33.10
N ASP A 72 -20.54 3.66 33.95
CA ASP A 72 -19.82 2.41 33.68
C ASP A 72 -20.43 1.64 32.49
N GLU A 73 -21.76 1.60 32.39
CA GLU A 73 -22.48 0.99 31.26
C GLU A 73 -22.25 1.77 29.95
N ALA A 74 -22.27 3.10 30.02
CA ALA A 74 -21.96 3.95 28.87
C ALA A 74 -20.53 3.69 28.37
N GLN A 75 -19.55 3.69 29.27
CA GLN A 75 -18.15 3.45 28.93
C GLN A 75 -17.93 2.03 28.37
N ALA A 76 -18.55 1.01 28.96
CA ALA A 76 -18.50 -0.36 28.45
C ALA A 76 -19.03 -0.45 27.02
N THR A 77 -20.12 0.28 26.72
CA THR A 77 -20.71 0.31 25.38
C THR A 77 -19.83 1.06 24.38
N TYR A 78 -19.24 2.21 24.75
CA TYR A 78 -18.27 2.91 23.91
C TYR A 78 -17.03 2.04 23.62
N ASN A 79 -16.55 1.28 24.61
CA ASN A 79 -15.45 0.33 24.40
C ASN A 79 -15.83 -0.77 23.37
N GLN A 80 -17.06 -1.27 23.41
CA GLN A 80 -17.56 -2.22 22.40
C GLN A 80 -17.62 -1.60 21.00
N MET A 81 -18.11 -0.36 20.86
CA MET A 81 -18.09 0.36 19.58
C MET A 81 -16.67 0.51 19.03
N HIS A 82 -15.73 0.90 19.89
CA HIS A 82 -14.33 1.05 19.53
C HIS A 82 -13.74 -0.29 19.06
N GLN A 83 -14.06 -1.39 19.76
CA GLN A 83 -13.62 -2.72 19.36
C GLN A 83 -14.19 -3.14 18.00
N ILE A 84 -15.47 -2.87 17.73
CA ILE A 84 -16.09 -3.14 16.42
C ILE A 84 -15.40 -2.36 15.31
N THR A 85 -15.14 -1.07 15.51
CA THR A 85 -14.40 -0.24 14.56
C THR A 85 -13.01 -0.80 14.29
N LYS A 86 -12.29 -1.20 15.34
CA LYS A 86 -10.97 -1.81 15.23
C LYS A 86 -11.01 -3.12 14.45
N ASP A 87 -11.91 -4.03 14.80
CA ASP A 87 -12.05 -5.35 14.17
C ASP A 87 -12.37 -5.21 12.69
N PHE A 88 -13.30 -4.32 12.33
CA PHE A 88 -13.63 -4.03 10.93
C PHE A 88 -12.40 -3.53 10.17
N ARG A 89 -11.66 -2.56 10.72
CA ARG A 89 -10.45 -2.00 10.08
C ARG A 89 -9.41 -3.10 9.84
N THR A 90 -9.15 -3.93 10.85
CA THR A 90 -8.20 -5.05 10.74
C THR A 90 -8.62 -6.05 9.68
N GLN A 91 -9.90 -6.45 9.65
CA GLN A 91 -10.41 -7.38 8.64
C GLN A 91 -10.34 -6.80 7.22
N ALA A 92 -10.76 -5.55 7.05
CA ALA A 92 -10.72 -4.86 5.76
C ALA A 92 -9.27 -4.70 5.26
N MET A 93 -8.34 -4.30 6.13
CA MET A 93 -6.91 -4.20 5.80
C MET A 93 -6.32 -5.56 5.41
N THR A 94 -6.67 -6.62 6.14
CA THR A 94 -6.26 -7.99 5.83
C THR A 94 -6.71 -8.40 4.42
N LEU A 95 -7.98 -8.17 4.09
CA LEU A 95 -8.52 -8.48 2.76
C LEU A 95 -7.83 -7.65 1.65
N CYS A 96 -7.56 -6.37 1.89
CA CYS A 96 -6.83 -5.52 0.95
C CYS A 96 -5.43 -6.07 0.65
N VAL A 97 -4.68 -6.46 1.69
CA VAL A 97 -3.33 -7.04 1.52
C VAL A 97 -3.41 -8.37 0.80
N GLN A 98 -4.32 -9.27 1.20
CA GLN A 98 -4.48 -10.58 0.56
C GLN A 98 -4.83 -10.46 -0.92
N SER A 99 -5.76 -9.56 -1.27
CA SER A 99 -6.12 -9.29 -2.67
C SER A 99 -4.93 -8.77 -3.47
N ALA A 100 -4.20 -7.79 -2.92
CA ALA A 100 -3.03 -7.24 -3.59
C ALA A 100 -1.89 -8.26 -3.75
N ALA A 101 -1.68 -9.12 -2.74
CA ALA A 101 -0.71 -10.22 -2.79
C ALA A 101 -1.06 -11.18 -3.93
N ARG A 102 -2.34 -11.60 -4.02
CA ARG A 102 -2.78 -12.53 -5.05
C ARG A 102 -2.69 -11.96 -6.46
N GLU A 103 -3.08 -10.70 -6.65
CA GLU A 103 -2.91 -10.01 -7.94
C GLU A 103 -1.44 -9.94 -8.37
N ASN A 104 -0.55 -9.67 -7.41
CA ASN A 104 0.89 -9.62 -7.65
C ASN A 104 1.47 -11.00 -7.98
N GLU A 105 1.05 -12.04 -7.26
CA GLU A 105 1.45 -13.43 -7.48
C GLU A 105 1.07 -13.91 -8.88
N VAL A 106 -0.18 -13.71 -9.30
CA VAL A 106 -0.66 -14.12 -10.63
C VAL A 106 0.18 -13.49 -11.74
N LEU A 107 0.48 -12.18 -11.64
CA LEU A 107 1.34 -11.52 -12.62
C LEU A 107 2.80 -12.00 -12.56
N SER A 108 3.30 -12.30 -11.36
CA SER A 108 4.66 -12.83 -11.17
C SER A 108 4.80 -14.20 -11.84
N ASP A 109 3.82 -15.08 -11.68
CA ASP A 109 3.78 -16.40 -12.31
C ASP A 109 3.69 -16.30 -13.84
N GLU A 110 2.84 -15.40 -14.36
CA GLU A 110 2.74 -15.16 -15.79
C GLU A 110 4.06 -14.66 -16.40
N ILE A 111 4.70 -13.68 -15.74
CA ILE A 111 6.00 -13.14 -16.18
C ILE A 111 7.05 -14.24 -16.14
N LYS A 112 7.12 -15.02 -15.05
CA LYS A 112 8.06 -16.13 -14.91
C LYS A 112 7.91 -17.13 -16.05
N GLY A 113 6.67 -17.53 -16.37
CA GLY A 113 6.40 -18.44 -17.49
C GLY A 113 6.76 -17.87 -18.87
N ILE A 114 6.66 -16.56 -19.08
CA ILE A 114 7.12 -15.90 -20.32
C ILE A 114 8.64 -15.89 -20.39
N VAL A 115 9.32 -15.55 -19.30
CA VAL A 115 10.78 -15.49 -19.21
C VAL A 115 11.41 -16.87 -19.39
N GLU A 116 10.83 -17.91 -18.80
CA GLU A 116 11.30 -19.30 -18.93
C GLU A 116 11.18 -19.84 -20.36
N ARG A 117 10.24 -19.32 -21.15
CA ARG A 117 10.03 -19.70 -22.55
C ARG A 117 10.66 -18.71 -23.53
N PHE A 118 11.48 -17.79 -23.04
CA PHE A 118 12.16 -16.83 -23.91
C PHE A 118 13.12 -17.60 -24.85
N PRO A 119 13.18 -17.28 -26.16
CA PRO A 119 13.99 -18.00 -27.12
C PRO A 119 15.48 -17.94 -26.75
N GLN A 120 16.05 -19.12 -26.47
CA GLN A 120 17.47 -19.29 -26.12
C GLN A 120 18.31 -19.75 -27.32
N ASP A 121 17.69 -20.43 -28.29
CA ASP A 121 18.26 -20.88 -29.56
C ASP A 121 17.43 -20.31 -30.72
N ASN A 122 18.04 -20.00 -31.88
CA ASN A 122 17.29 -19.77 -33.11
C ASN A 122 17.26 -21.07 -33.93
N ASP A 123 16.08 -21.48 -34.41
CA ASP A 123 15.94 -22.54 -35.43
C ASP A 123 16.56 -22.13 -36.79
N ASP A 124 16.95 -20.86 -36.95
CA ASP A 124 17.36 -20.24 -38.22
C ASP A 124 18.89 -20.14 -38.41
N GLY A 125 19.70 -20.75 -37.53
CA GLY A 125 21.18 -20.77 -37.66
C GLY A 125 21.91 -19.48 -37.26
N PHE A 126 21.22 -18.54 -36.60
CA PHE A 126 21.81 -17.38 -35.91
C PHE A 126 22.04 -17.70 -34.42
N ASP A 127 23.17 -17.29 -33.85
CA ASP A 127 23.47 -17.50 -32.43
C ASP A 127 22.51 -16.64 -31.57
N ALA A 128 21.58 -17.27 -30.84
CA ALA A 128 20.57 -16.57 -30.02
C ALA A 128 21.07 -16.24 -28.60
N GLU A 129 22.21 -16.82 -28.21
CA GLU A 129 22.86 -16.66 -26.91
C GLU A 129 23.15 -15.19 -26.56
N PRO A 130 23.64 -14.32 -27.49
CA PRO A 130 23.86 -12.91 -27.20
C PRO A 130 22.56 -12.13 -26.92
N GLY A 131 21.49 -12.42 -27.66
CA GLY A 131 20.19 -11.78 -27.47
C GLY A 131 19.55 -12.13 -26.13
N TYR A 132 19.65 -13.40 -25.70
CA TYR A 132 19.19 -13.82 -24.38
C TYR A 132 20.03 -13.22 -23.24
N ALA A 133 21.34 -13.12 -23.41
CA ALA A 133 22.21 -12.47 -22.42
C ALA A 133 21.88 -10.98 -22.25
N ALA A 134 21.70 -10.24 -23.35
CA ALA A 134 21.30 -8.83 -23.30
C ALA A 134 19.89 -8.65 -22.73
N PHE A 135 18.96 -9.57 -23.04
CA PHE A 135 17.64 -9.59 -22.42
C PHE A 135 17.74 -9.68 -20.90
N LYS A 136 18.48 -10.67 -20.38
CA LYS A 136 18.65 -10.86 -18.94
C LYS A 136 19.23 -9.61 -18.27
N GLN A 137 20.28 -9.05 -18.86
CA GLN A 137 20.92 -7.85 -18.36
C GLN A 137 19.98 -6.63 -18.31
N TYR A 138 19.22 -6.39 -19.38
CA TYR A 138 18.20 -5.33 -19.41
C TYR A 138 17.14 -5.52 -18.33
N HIS A 139 16.62 -6.75 -18.18
CA HIS A 139 15.60 -7.05 -17.17
C HIS A 139 16.11 -6.91 -15.74
N GLU A 140 17.36 -7.23 -15.46
CA GLU A 140 17.99 -6.98 -14.15
C GLU A 140 18.05 -5.47 -13.81
N PHE A 141 18.37 -4.62 -14.78
CA PHE A 141 18.35 -3.16 -14.57
C PHE A 141 16.94 -2.64 -14.31
N ARG A 142 15.97 -3.13 -15.09
CA ARG A 142 14.56 -2.75 -14.91
C ARG A 142 14.02 -3.18 -13.55
N GLU A 143 14.37 -4.37 -13.07
CA GLU A 143 14.00 -4.83 -11.74
C GLU A 143 14.63 -3.96 -10.64
N LYS A 144 15.91 -3.58 -10.79
CA LYS A 144 16.58 -2.64 -9.87
C LYS A 144 15.86 -1.29 -9.81
N ARG A 145 15.48 -0.71 -10.95
CA ARG A 145 14.70 0.55 -10.96
C ARG A 145 13.39 0.40 -10.20
N ILE A 146 12.64 -0.68 -10.46
CA ILE A 146 11.35 -0.91 -9.79
C ILE A 146 11.54 -1.03 -8.27
N ARG A 147 12.60 -1.70 -7.79
CA ARG A 147 12.92 -1.74 -6.36
C ARG A 147 13.15 -0.34 -5.77
N ILE A 148 13.95 0.49 -6.44
CA ILE A 148 14.20 1.87 -6.00
C ILE A 148 12.89 2.68 -5.94
N GLU A 149 12.02 2.56 -6.96
CA GLU A 149 10.72 3.25 -6.96
C GLU A 149 9.82 2.82 -5.79
N ILE A 150 9.87 1.54 -5.42
CA ILE A 150 9.15 1.02 -4.24
C ILE A 150 9.74 1.59 -2.96
N GLU A 151 11.07 1.54 -2.79
CA GLU A 151 11.77 2.08 -1.62
C GLU A 151 11.45 3.57 -1.41
N GLN A 152 11.49 4.38 -2.47
CA GLN A 152 11.11 5.80 -2.44
C GLN A 152 9.65 5.99 -2.00
N SER A 153 8.75 5.11 -2.45
CA SER A 153 7.34 5.19 -2.10
C SER A 153 7.10 4.82 -0.63
N LEU A 154 7.89 3.89 -0.10
CA LEU A 154 7.87 3.54 1.33
C LEU A 154 8.46 4.68 2.16
N HIS A 155 9.53 5.33 1.71
CA HIS A 155 10.08 6.53 2.37
C HIS A 155 9.01 7.62 2.55
N PHE A 156 8.28 7.93 1.48
CA PHE A 156 7.19 8.89 1.54
C PHE A 156 6.07 8.48 2.50
N LEU A 157 5.77 7.18 2.61
CA LEU A 157 4.81 6.68 3.60
C LEU A 157 5.30 6.93 5.03
N PHE A 158 6.59 6.71 5.31
CA PHE A 158 7.17 6.99 6.62
C PHE A 158 7.18 8.49 6.95
N GLU A 159 7.46 9.36 5.98
CA GLU A 159 7.35 10.81 6.15
C GLU A 159 5.92 11.21 6.56
N GLN A 160 4.90 10.67 5.87
CA GLN A 160 3.49 10.90 6.24
C GLN A 160 3.14 10.43 7.64
N GLN A 161 3.73 9.33 8.10
CA GLN A 161 3.54 8.86 9.47
C GLN A 161 4.11 9.87 10.47
N VAL A 162 5.35 10.32 10.27
CA VAL A 162 6.01 11.28 11.17
C VAL A 162 5.24 12.61 11.23
N GLU A 163 4.78 13.11 10.09
CA GLU A 163 3.94 14.32 10.01
C GLU A 163 2.55 14.12 10.63
N GLY A 164 1.93 12.96 10.41
CA GLY A 164 0.65 12.58 11.01
C GLY A 164 0.73 12.45 12.53
N ASP A 165 1.82 11.84 13.04
CA ASP A 165 2.07 11.68 14.47
C ASP A 165 2.36 13.03 15.15
N THR A 166 3.07 13.94 14.48
CA THR A 166 3.27 15.32 15.00
C THR A 166 1.97 16.12 15.04
N ASN A 167 1.08 15.95 14.04
CA ASN A 167 -0.24 16.55 14.06
C ASN A 167 -1.17 15.90 15.10
N ASN A 168 -1.11 14.57 15.27
CA ASN A 168 -1.88 13.86 16.29
C ASN A 168 -1.39 14.16 17.71
N LEU A 169 -0.09 14.39 17.93
CA LEU A 169 0.45 14.86 19.21
C LEU A 169 -0.08 16.25 19.59
N GLN A 170 -0.27 17.14 18.62
CA GLN A 170 -0.93 18.45 18.85
C GLN A 170 -2.43 18.32 19.13
N ILE A 171 -3.11 17.31 18.58
CA ILE A 171 -4.55 17.07 18.82
C ILE A 171 -4.78 16.29 20.13
N GLN A 172 -3.84 15.42 20.52
CA GLN A 172 -3.92 14.64 21.77
C GLN A 172 -3.66 15.47 23.03
N GLU A 173 -2.99 16.62 22.93
CA GLU A 173 -2.94 17.58 24.05
C GLU A 173 -4.26 18.35 24.27
N GLU A 174 -5.22 18.30 23.33
CA GLU A 174 -6.51 19.01 23.43
C GLU A 174 -7.76 18.12 23.61
N THR A 175 -7.63 16.79 23.69
CA THR A 175 -8.79 15.90 23.92
C THR A 175 -8.74 15.20 25.28
N ILE A 176 -8.81 16.01 26.34
CA ILE A 176 -9.45 15.56 27.59
C ILE A 176 -10.95 15.43 27.28
N ALA A 177 -11.56 14.33 27.71
CA ALA A 177 -12.99 14.03 27.57
C ALA A 177 -13.87 15.29 27.68
N PRO A 178 -15.02 15.37 26.96
CA PRO A 178 -15.95 16.49 27.09
C PRO A 178 -16.55 16.47 28.50
N THR A 179 -15.80 16.99 29.45
CA THR A 179 -16.24 17.22 30.81
C THR A 179 -17.11 18.44 30.70
N VAL A 180 -18.43 18.23 30.76
CA VAL A 180 -19.40 19.30 30.90
C VAL A 180 -19.01 20.09 32.14
N ILE A 181 -18.37 21.25 31.95
CA ILE A 181 -18.36 22.30 32.96
C ILE A 181 -19.82 22.71 33.09
N ARG A 182 -20.52 22.15 34.08
CA ARG A 182 -21.76 22.73 34.58
C ARG A 182 -21.40 24.16 35.00
N SER A 183 -21.80 25.14 34.21
CA SER A 183 -21.91 26.52 34.66
C SER A 183 -22.97 26.53 35.77
N LEU A 184 -22.52 26.33 37.00
CA LEU A 184 -23.31 26.56 38.20
C LEU A 184 -23.11 28.02 38.59
N GLY A 185 -24.10 28.84 38.28
CA GLY A 185 -24.55 29.93 39.15
C GLY A 185 -24.07 31.34 38.81
N GLU A 186 -24.93 32.08 38.09
CA GLU A 186 -25.26 33.48 38.43
C GLU A 186 -26.76 33.72 38.20
N ASP A 187 -27.62 32.90 38.80
CA ASP A 187 -29.07 33.16 38.93
C ASP A 187 -29.48 33.23 40.41
N PHE A 188 -28.69 33.95 41.20
CA PHE A 188 -29.07 34.38 42.56
C PHE A 188 -28.57 35.81 42.83
N LEU A 189 -29.19 36.77 42.16
CA LEU A 189 -29.39 38.10 42.74
C LEU A 189 -30.89 38.26 43.01
N LEU A 190 -31.29 37.75 44.18
CA LEU A 190 -32.54 38.13 44.81
C LEU A 190 -32.47 39.62 45.19
N GLN A 191 -33.52 40.32 44.81
CA GLN A 191 -33.99 41.60 45.31
C GLN A 191 -33.57 41.92 46.76
N GLN A 192 -32.95 43.08 46.95
CA GLN A 192 -33.34 44.08 47.97
C GLN A 192 -33.15 45.48 47.39
#